data_AF-A0A9E0Q4K5-F1
#
_entry.id   AF-A0A9E0Q4K5-F1
#
_cell.length_a   1.000
_cell.length_b   1.000
_cell.length_c   1.000
_cell.angle_alpha   90.00
_cell.angle_beta   90.00
_cell.angle_gamma   90.00
#
_symmetry.space_group_name_H-M   'P 1'
#
loop_
_entity.id
_entity.type
_entity.pdbx_description
1 polymer ?
#
loop_
_entity_poly.entity_id
_entity_poly.type
_entity_poly.pdbx_seq_one_letter_code
_entity_poly.pdbx_strand_id
1 'polypeptide(L)'
;MDRIWLDAPLPSLRVRATGSAIDVEPNEAARRWALAHGVGLGALQDLARAGLARGPACVPALVGSVAVTCTRVDLPDGHLVWVSDAGAGSVATQRATEFLDRALVLAGVSVWRIDLFTRRIFFNAVGFRVMGMSEDANGIDLESMRSSIHPEDRQAVEQAAEEALKS
;
A
#
# COMPACT_ATOMS: atom_id res chain seq x y z
N MET A 1 -17.54 -2.16 7.91
CA MET A 1 -16.36 -2.22 7.01
C MET A 1 -16.70 -2.42 5.53
N ASP A 2 -17.96 -2.61 5.12
CA ASP A 2 -18.34 -3.01 3.75
C ASP A 2 -18.35 -1.88 2.68
N ARG A 3 -18.04 -0.63 3.07
CA ARG A 3 -18.12 0.55 2.17
C ARG A 3 -16.83 1.37 2.06
N ILE A 4 -15.78 1.01 2.80
CA ILE A 4 -14.52 1.79 2.85
C ILE A 4 -13.87 1.92 1.46
N TRP A 5 -14.08 0.95 0.57
CA TRP A 5 -13.54 0.94 -0.79
C TRP A 5 -14.21 1.94 -1.74
N LEU A 6 -15.40 2.46 -1.41
CA LEU A 6 -16.11 3.42 -2.27
C LEU A 6 -15.37 4.76 -2.36
N ASP A 7 -14.73 5.17 -1.27
CA ASP A 7 -13.93 6.40 -1.19
C ASP A 7 -12.46 6.17 -1.56
N ALA A 8 -12.09 4.95 -1.96
CA ALA A 8 -10.72 4.65 -2.37
C ALA A 8 -10.33 5.49 -3.60
N PRO A 9 -9.11 6.07 -3.61
CA PRO A 9 -8.66 6.91 -4.73
C PRO A 9 -8.40 6.09 -6.00
N LEU A 10 -8.24 4.77 -5.87
CA LEU A 10 -7.98 3.87 -6.98
C LEU A 10 -9.28 3.31 -7.58
N PRO A 11 -9.34 3.18 -8.93
CA PRO A 11 -10.43 2.48 -9.63
C PRO A 11 -10.69 1.10 -9.05
N SER A 12 -11.84 0.90 -8.42
CA SER A 12 -12.14 -0.34 -7.69
C SER A 12 -13.56 -0.84 -7.99
N LEU A 13 -13.70 -2.16 -8.07
CA LEU A 13 -14.96 -2.86 -8.32
C LEU A 13 -15.17 -3.98 -7.28
N ARG A 14 -16.31 -3.94 -6.59
CA ARG A 14 -16.74 -4.95 -5.64
C ARG A 14 -17.62 -5.98 -6.35
N VAL A 15 -17.23 -7.25 -6.26
CA VAL A 15 -17.94 -8.37 -6.89
C VAL A 15 -18.59 -9.25 -5.83
N ARG A 16 -19.91 -9.21 -5.71
CA ARG A 16 -20.68 -10.02 -4.75
C ARG A 16 -21.30 -11.22 -5.46
N ALA A 17 -21.14 -12.41 -4.89
CA ALA A 17 -21.79 -13.62 -5.37
C ALA A 17 -23.03 -13.89 -4.51
N THR A 18 -24.23 -13.57 -5.02
CA THR A 18 -25.51 -13.86 -4.35
C THR A 18 -26.23 -14.95 -5.13
N GLY A 19 -26.04 -16.21 -4.72
CA GLY A 19 -26.61 -17.36 -5.42
C GLY A 19 -26.02 -17.54 -6.82
N SER A 20 -26.87 -17.52 -7.85
CA SER A 20 -26.47 -17.61 -9.27
C SER A 20 -26.18 -16.24 -9.92
N ALA A 21 -26.45 -15.14 -9.23
CA ALA A 21 -26.22 -13.79 -9.74
C ALA A 21 -24.90 -13.21 -9.20
N ILE A 22 -24.13 -12.60 -10.09
CA ILE A 22 -22.91 -11.84 -9.74
C ILE A 22 -23.22 -10.35 -9.88
N ASP A 23 -23.24 -9.64 -8.76
CA ASP A 23 -23.35 -8.19 -8.72
C ASP A 23 -21.95 -7.57 -8.76
N VAL A 24 -21.78 -6.52 -9.57
CA VAL A 24 -20.49 -5.83 -9.76
C VAL A 24 -20.70 -4.33 -9.61
N GLU A 25 -20.29 -3.81 -8.46
CA GLU A 25 -20.43 -2.42 -8.07
C GLU A 25 -19.09 -1.67 -8.27
N PRO A 26 -19.00 -0.66 -9.15
CA PRO A 26 -17.82 0.17 -9.29
C PRO A 26 -17.88 1.42 -8.39
N ASN A 27 -16.72 1.83 -7.86
CA ASN A 27 -16.59 3.10 -7.13
C ASN A 27 -16.51 4.31 -8.08
N GLU A 28 -16.49 5.52 -7.53
CA GLU A 28 -16.42 6.75 -8.32
C GLU A 28 -15.10 6.86 -9.10
N ALA A 29 -13.99 6.43 -8.51
CA ALA A 29 -12.69 6.39 -9.19
C ALA A 29 -12.73 5.51 -10.45
N ALA A 30 -13.41 4.36 -10.42
CA ALA A 30 -13.57 3.48 -11.58
C ALA A 30 -14.39 4.13 -12.69
N ARG A 31 -15.46 4.86 -12.34
CA ARG A 31 -16.28 5.60 -13.31
C ARG A 31 -15.49 6.71 -13.98
N ARG A 32 -14.72 7.49 -13.20
CA ARG A 32 -13.85 8.56 -13.72
C ARG A 32 -12.74 8.00 -14.60
N TRP A 33 -12.13 6.89 -14.19
CA TRP A 33 -11.07 6.24 -14.95
C TRP A 33 -11.58 5.72 -16.30
N ALA A 34 -12.75 5.08 -16.31
CA ALA A 34 -13.37 4.58 -17.54
C ALA A 34 -13.63 5.72 -18.55
N LEU A 35 -14.17 6.84 -18.05
CA LEU A 35 -14.40 8.04 -18.85
C LEU A 35 -13.10 8.62 -19.41
N ALA A 36 -12.06 8.74 -18.58
CA ALA A 36 -10.75 9.29 -18.98
C ALA A 36 -10.05 8.45 -20.04
N HIS A 37 -10.24 7.13 -20.01
CA HIS A 37 -9.63 6.19 -20.96
C HIS A 37 -10.53 5.86 -22.15
N GLY A 38 -11.73 6.45 -22.23
CA GLY A 38 -12.68 6.20 -23.32
C GLY A 38 -13.20 4.76 -23.36
N VAL A 39 -13.17 4.04 -22.24
CA VAL A 39 -13.64 2.65 -22.14
C VAL A 39 -15.01 2.60 -21.44
N GLY A 40 -15.86 1.68 -21.89
CA GLY A 40 -17.17 1.47 -21.27
C GLY A 40 -17.05 0.85 -19.88
N LEU A 41 -17.89 1.29 -18.93
CA LEU A 41 -17.95 0.71 -17.59
C LEU A 41 -18.25 -0.81 -17.61
N GLY A 42 -18.99 -1.26 -18.62
CA GLY A 42 -19.24 -2.70 -18.85
C GLY A 42 -17.97 -3.51 -19.03
N ALA A 43 -16.94 -2.98 -19.71
CA ALA A 43 -15.67 -3.67 -19.89
C ALA A 43 -14.92 -3.87 -18.55
N LEU A 44 -14.99 -2.89 -17.64
CA LEU A 44 -14.45 -3.03 -16.29
C LEU A 44 -15.24 -4.07 -15.48
N GLN A 45 -16.57 -4.06 -15.60
CA GLN A 45 -17.43 -5.01 -14.90
C GLN A 45 -17.22 -6.44 -15.40
N ASP A 46 -17.05 -6.63 -16.71
CA ASP A 46 -16.75 -7.93 -17.32
C ASP A 46 -15.39 -8.46 -16.88
N LEU A 47 -14.37 -7.60 -16.84
CA LEU A 47 -13.06 -7.93 -16.28
C LEU A 47 -13.17 -8.38 -14.80
N ALA A 48 -13.91 -7.64 -13.99
CA ALA A 48 -14.09 -7.96 -12.57
C ALA A 48 -14.86 -9.29 -12.38
N ARG A 49 -15.83 -9.59 -13.26
CA ARG A 49 -16.61 -10.83 -13.29
C ARG A 49 -15.80 -12.03 -13.77
N ALA A 50 -14.89 -11.83 -14.74
CA ALA A 50 -14.04 -12.88 -15.31
C ALA A 50 -13.16 -13.57 -14.26
N GLY A 51 -13.06 -13.01 -13.05
CA GLY A 51 -12.49 -13.67 -11.89
C GLY A 51 -11.00 -13.85 -12.07
N LEU A 52 -10.24 -12.78 -11.83
CA LEU A 52 -8.78 -12.83 -11.74
C LEU A 52 -8.37 -14.00 -10.83
N ALA A 53 -7.29 -14.70 -11.20
CA ALA A 53 -6.78 -15.85 -10.47
C ALA A 53 -6.73 -15.57 -8.96
N ARG A 54 -7.22 -16.51 -8.15
CA ARG A 54 -7.22 -16.38 -6.68
C ARG A 54 -5.78 -16.27 -6.17
N GLY A 55 -5.58 -15.43 -5.16
CA GLY A 55 -4.28 -15.14 -4.56
C GLY A 55 -3.84 -13.68 -4.76
N PRO A 56 -2.79 -13.22 -4.07
CA PRO A 56 -2.32 -11.83 -4.07
C PRO A 56 -1.56 -11.48 -5.38
N ALA A 57 -2.03 -11.98 -6.51
CA ALA A 57 -1.39 -11.80 -7.80
C ALA A 57 -1.82 -10.46 -8.42
N CYS A 58 -0.82 -9.65 -8.70
CA CYS A 58 -0.92 -8.52 -9.59
C CYS A 58 -0.98 -9.08 -11.03
N VAL A 59 -2.17 -9.09 -11.64
CA VAL A 59 -2.40 -9.73 -12.94
C VAL A 59 -2.50 -8.66 -14.02
N PRO A 60 -1.66 -8.71 -15.07
CA PRO A 60 -1.84 -7.84 -16.24
C PRO A 60 -3.12 -8.25 -16.98
N ALA A 61 -3.92 -7.28 -17.38
CA ALA A 61 -5.17 -7.50 -18.12
C ALA A 61 -5.42 -6.38 -19.13
N LEU A 62 -6.45 -6.58 -19.96
CA LEU A 62 -6.95 -5.56 -20.88
C LEU A 62 -8.38 -5.18 -20.50
N VAL A 63 -8.65 -3.88 -20.48
CA VAL A 63 -10.01 -3.33 -20.43
C VAL A 63 -10.27 -2.68 -21.78
N GLY A 64 -10.99 -3.39 -22.66
CA GLY A 64 -11.04 -3.04 -24.07
C GLY A 64 -9.65 -3.11 -24.69
N SER A 65 -9.10 -1.97 -25.13
CA SER A 65 -7.73 -1.85 -25.66
C SER A 65 -6.70 -1.32 -24.66
N VAL A 66 -7.11 -1.02 -23.42
CA VAL A 66 -6.23 -0.38 -22.42
C VAL A 66 -5.55 -1.45 -21.57
N ALA A 67 -4.23 -1.42 -21.54
CA ALA A 67 -3.42 -2.28 -20.68
C ALA A 67 -3.49 -1.81 -19.23
N VAL A 68 -3.89 -2.73 -18.35
CA VAL A 68 -4.05 -2.46 -16.92
C VAL A 68 -3.36 -3.54 -16.10
N THR A 69 -3.06 -3.17 -14.88
CA THR A 69 -2.62 -4.07 -13.83
C THR A 69 -3.73 -4.15 -12.78
N CYS A 70 -4.20 -5.37 -12.55
CA CYS A 70 -5.29 -5.64 -11.63
C CYS A 70 -4.79 -6.37 -10.40
N THR A 71 -5.37 -6.09 -9.24
CA THR A 71 -5.15 -6.92 -8.06
C THR A 71 -6.47 -7.27 -7.42
N ARG A 72 -6.54 -8.50 -6.92
CA ARG A 72 -7.72 -9.08 -6.30
C ARG A 72 -7.49 -9.24 -4.81
N VAL A 73 -8.50 -8.89 -4.02
CA VAL A 73 -8.60 -9.22 -2.60
C VAL A 73 -9.85 -10.05 -2.39
N ASP A 74 -9.68 -11.26 -1.84
CA ASP A 74 -10.80 -12.13 -1.50
C ASP A 74 -11.51 -11.64 -0.23
N LEU A 75 -12.84 -11.63 -0.26
CA LEU A 75 -13.72 -11.22 0.83
C LEU A 75 -14.71 -12.36 1.13
N PRO A 76 -15.30 -12.44 2.34
CA PRO A 76 -16.20 -13.54 2.70
C PRO A 76 -17.39 -13.73 1.75
N ASP A 77 -17.89 -12.65 1.17
CA ASP A 77 -19.05 -12.58 0.26
C ASP A 77 -18.65 -12.25 -1.19
N GLY A 78 -17.39 -12.50 -1.57
CA GLY A 78 -16.91 -12.36 -2.95
C GLY A 78 -15.48 -11.83 -3.04
N HIS A 79 -15.25 -10.79 -3.84
CA HIS A 79 -13.93 -10.17 -3.95
C HIS A 79 -13.99 -8.67 -4.30
N LEU A 80 -12.88 -7.98 -4.06
CA LEU A 80 -12.63 -6.61 -4.52
C LEU A 80 -11.52 -6.67 -5.57
N VAL A 81 -11.70 -5.94 -6.67
CA VAL A 81 -10.67 -5.75 -7.70
C VAL A 81 -10.32 -4.27 -7.77
N TRP A 82 -9.04 -3.94 -7.70
CA TRP A 82 -8.57 -2.62 -8.13
C TRP A 82 -7.81 -2.69 -9.44
N VAL A 83 -7.94 -1.63 -10.24
CA VAL A 83 -7.34 -1.48 -11.56
C VAL A 83 -6.41 -0.28 -11.51
N SER A 84 -5.22 -0.45 -12.05
CA SER A 84 -4.24 0.61 -12.29
C SER A 84 -3.74 0.51 -13.72
N ASP A 85 -3.31 1.61 -14.33
CA ASP A 85 -2.75 1.52 -15.69
C ASP A 85 -1.48 0.66 -15.65
N ALA A 86 -1.22 -0.07 -16.73
CA ALA A 86 0.02 -0.82 -16.85
C ALA A 86 1.22 0.13 -16.71
N GLY A 87 1.99 -0.03 -15.63
CA GLY A 87 3.11 0.84 -15.29
C GLY A 87 2.78 2.08 -14.44
N ALA A 88 1.50 2.39 -14.17
CA ALA A 88 1.12 3.49 -13.28
C ALA A 88 1.54 3.28 -11.81
N GLY A 89 1.81 2.03 -11.43
CA GLY A 89 2.40 1.70 -10.13
C GLY A 89 3.77 2.37 -9.87
N SER A 90 4.43 2.92 -10.91
CA SER A 90 5.72 3.58 -10.78
C SER A 90 5.61 5.09 -10.60
N VAL A 91 5.04 5.85 -11.55
CA VAL A 91 5.27 7.32 -11.57
C VAL A 91 4.42 8.10 -10.56
N ALA A 92 3.14 7.76 -10.37
CA ALA A 92 2.29 8.46 -9.41
C ALA A 92 2.71 8.14 -7.97
N THR A 93 3.01 6.86 -7.70
CA THR A 93 3.59 6.40 -6.44
C THR A 93 4.94 7.07 -6.18
N GLN A 94 5.83 7.11 -7.18
CA GLN A 94 7.13 7.76 -7.06
C GLN A 94 7.00 9.25 -6.75
N ARG A 95 6.11 9.97 -7.44
CA ARG A 95 5.86 11.40 -7.16
C ARG A 95 5.30 11.62 -5.76
N ALA A 96 4.41 10.75 -5.29
CA ALA A 96 3.87 10.83 -3.94
C ALA A 96 4.96 10.56 -2.90
N THR A 97 5.81 9.55 -3.11
CA THR A 97 6.95 9.23 -2.25
C THR A 97 7.96 10.39 -2.23
N GLU A 98 8.35 10.92 -3.39
CA GLU A 98 9.27 12.05 -3.49
C GLU A 98 8.71 13.31 -2.84
N PHE A 99 7.41 13.57 -2.99
CA PHE A 99 6.76 14.70 -2.34
C PHE A 99 6.71 14.51 -0.82
N LEU A 100 6.37 13.31 -0.33
CA LEU A 100 6.38 12.99 1.08
C LEU A 100 7.79 13.12 1.67
N ASP A 101 8.81 12.59 1.02
CA ASP A 101 10.21 12.69 1.46
C ASP A 101 10.64 14.15 1.59
N ARG A 102 10.30 14.99 0.60
CA ARG A 102 10.56 16.43 0.65
C ARG A 102 9.81 17.12 1.79
N ALA A 103 8.53 16.78 2.00
CA ALA A 103 7.74 17.34 3.09
C ALA A 103 8.33 16.99 4.46
N LEU A 104 8.74 15.73 4.67
CA LEU A 104 9.40 15.29 5.90
C LEU A 104 10.74 16.01 6.11
N VAL A 105 11.52 16.20 5.05
CA VAL A 105 12.79 16.96 5.11
C VAL A 105 12.54 18.42 5.48
N LEU A 106 11.56 19.08 4.87
CA LEU A 106 11.22 20.47 5.15
C LEU A 106 10.67 20.67 6.58
N ALA A 107 9.86 19.71 7.05
CA ALA A 107 9.30 19.74 8.40
C ALA A 107 10.32 19.30 9.48
N GLY A 108 11.49 18.77 9.09
CA GLY A 108 12.47 18.24 10.04
C GLY A 108 11.97 17.01 10.78
N VAL A 109 11.06 16.22 10.19
CA VAL A 109 10.44 15.05 10.82
C VAL A 109 11.24 13.80 10.49
N SER A 110 11.73 13.14 11.54
CA SER A 110 12.32 11.79 11.45
C SER A 110 11.20 10.75 11.44
N VAL A 111 11.29 9.80 10.51
CA VAL A 111 10.43 8.61 10.47
C VAL A 111 11.33 7.40 10.47
N TRP A 112 10.93 6.36 11.19
CA TRP A 112 11.64 5.09 11.24
C TRP A 112 10.69 3.91 11.18
N ARG A 113 11.20 2.78 10.70
CA ARG A 113 10.52 1.48 10.75
C ARG A 113 11.48 0.41 11.24
N ILE A 114 10.95 -0.57 11.96
CA ILE A 114 11.70 -1.76 12.36
C ILE A 114 11.20 -2.94 11.54
N ASP A 115 12.12 -3.63 10.87
CA ASP A 115 11.87 -4.97 10.35
C ASP A 115 12.15 -5.98 11.46
N LEU A 116 11.10 -6.62 11.95
CA LEU A 116 11.17 -7.58 13.06
C LEU A 116 11.79 -8.92 12.65
N PHE A 117 11.76 -9.29 11.36
CA PHE A 117 12.34 -10.53 10.88
C PHE A 117 13.86 -10.41 10.76
N THR A 118 14.32 -9.32 10.14
CA THR A 118 15.77 -9.07 9.98
C THR A 118 16.41 -8.36 11.17
N ARG A 119 15.60 -7.89 12.13
CA ARG A 119 16.00 -7.07 13.29
C ARG A 119 16.79 -5.83 12.87
N ARG A 120 16.29 -5.12 11.86
CA ARG A 120 16.90 -3.89 11.32
C ARG A 120 15.99 -2.69 11.52
N ILE A 121 16.56 -1.54 11.88
CA ILE A 121 15.87 -0.25 11.90
C ILE A 121 16.28 0.60 10.70
N PHE A 122 15.30 1.19 10.03
CA PHE A 122 15.49 2.05 8.87
C PHE A 122 14.97 3.44 9.19
N PHE A 123 15.80 4.46 9.00
CA PHE A 123 15.42 5.86 9.11
C PHE A 123 15.24 6.49 7.73
N ASN A 124 14.47 7.57 7.67
CA ASN A 124 14.57 8.52 6.55
C ASN A 124 15.85 9.38 6.68
N ALA A 125 16.17 10.16 5.64
CA ALA A 125 17.35 11.04 5.62
C ALA A 125 17.39 12.07 6.76
N VAL A 126 16.23 12.46 7.30
CA VAL A 126 16.17 13.33 8.50
C VAL A 126 16.66 12.58 9.73
N GLY A 127 16.20 11.34 9.95
CA GLY A 127 16.60 10.53 11.10
C GLY A 127 18.11 10.27 11.13
N PHE A 128 18.73 9.92 10.00
CA PHE A 128 20.19 9.75 9.93
C PHE A 128 20.96 11.02 10.31
N ARG A 129 20.50 12.19 9.85
CA ARG A 129 21.10 13.49 10.25
C ARG A 129 20.93 13.78 11.74
N VAL A 130 19.75 13.53 12.30
CA VAL A 130 19.48 13.73 13.74
C VAL A 130 20.36 12.80 14.60
N MET A 131 20.55 11.55 14.17
CA MET A 131 21.37 10.57 14.87
C MET A 131 22.88 10.78 14.67
N GLY A 132 23.30 11.67 13.76
CA GLY A 132 24.71 11.86 13.42
C GLY A 132 25.35 10.64 12.74
N MET A 133 24.56 9.83 12.04
CA MET A 133 25.00 8.60 11.39
C MET A 133 25.01 8.75 9.87
N SER A 134 25.87 7.97 9.20
CA SER A 134 25.80 7.85 7.73
C SER A 134 24.59 7.02 7.33
N GLU A 135 23.99 7.36 6.19
CA GLU A 135 22.87 6.58 5.65
C GLU A 135 23.31 5.15 5.32
N ASP A 136 22.52 4.17 5.75
CA ASP A 136 22.72 2.76 5.43
C ASP A 136 21.45 2.18 4.81
N ALA A 137 21.53 1.82 3.53
CA ALA A 137 20.44 1.21 2.79
C ALA A 137 20.02 -0.17 3.34
N ASN A 138 20.91 -0.87 4.04
CA ASN A 138 20.60 -2.15 4.69
C ASN A 138 19.98 -1.99 6.07
N GLY A 139 19.85 -0.76 6.56
CA GLY A 139 19.36 -0.46 7.89
C GLY A 139 20.36 -0.81 8.99
N ILE A 140 20.15 -0.20 10.15
CA ILE A 140 21.02 -0.36 11.31
C ILE A 140 20.56 -1.60 12.07
N ASP A 141 21.51 -2.40 12.54
CA ASP A 141 21.22 -3.52 13.43
C ASP A 141 20.50 -3.02 14.71
N LEU A 142 19.38 -3.66 15.06
CA LEU A 142 18.51 -3.17 16.13
C LEU A 142 19.20 -3.20 17.50
N GLU A 143 20.04 -4.21 17.78
CA GLU A 143 20.79 -4.30 19.04
C GLU A 143 21.89 -3.23 19.13
N SER A 144 22.54 -2.95 18.00
CA SER A 144 23.51 -1.86 17.88
C SER A 144 22.84 -0.50 18.15
N MET A 145 21.62 -0.28 17.62
CA MET A 145 20.83 0.92 17.91
C MET A 145 20.45 1.00 19.40
N ARG A 146 19.97 -0.10 20.00
CA ARG A 146 19.63 -0.15 21.44
C ARG A 146 20.84 0.13 22.32
N SER A 147 22.02 -0.28 21.90
CA SER A 147 23.27 -0.02 22.61
C SER A 147 23.62 1.48 22.66
N SER A 148 23.12 2.29 21.72
CA SER A 148 23.29 3.74 21.72
C SER A 148 22.35 4.48 22.70
N ILE A 149 21.30 3.81 23.17
CA ILE A 149 20.36 4.37 24.14
C ILE A 149 21.06 4.51 25.49
N HIS A 150 20.78 5.63 26.17
CA HIS A 150 21.29 5.91 27.51
C HIS A 150 20.93 4.76 28.47
N PRO A 151 21.86 4.27 29.33
CA PRO A 151 21.62 3.09 30.16
C PRO A 151 20.37 3.17 31.04
N GLU A 152 20.01 4.36 31.52
CA GLU A 152 18.82 4.59 32.34
C GLU A 152 17.51 4.43 31.56
N ASP A 153 17.53 4.69 30.26
CA ASP A 153 16.34 4.66 29.40
C ASP A 153 16.12 3.29 28.74
N ARG A 154 17.15 2.44 28.69
CA ARG A 154 17.10 1.15 27.97
C ARG A 154 15.95 0.27 28.42
N GLN A 155 15.78 0.10 29.73
CA GLN A 155 14.74 -0.76 30.28
C GLN A 155 13.33 -0.25 29.91
N ALA A 156 13.12 1.06 29.98
CA ALA A 156 11.83 1.67 29.62
C ALA A 156 11.53 1.51 28.13
N VAL A 157 12.54 1.69 27.26
CA VAL A 157 12.39 1.50 25.81
C VAL A 157 12.11 0.04 25.45
N GLU A 158 12.78 -0.91 26.09
CA GLU A 158 12.55 -2.35 25.88
C GLU A 158 11.12 -2.76 26.28
N GLN A 159 10.65 -2.31 27.44
CA GLN A 159 9.29 -2.58 27.91
C GLN A 159 8.24 -2.00 26.96
N ALA A 160 8.40 -0.74 26.55
CA ALA A 160 7.48 -0.10 25.60
C ALA A 160 7.45 -0.86 24.25
N ALA A 161 8.60 -1.36 23.79
CA ALA A 161 8.67 -2.16 22.57
C ALA A 161 7.95 -3.52 22.72
N GLU A 162 8.10 -4.20 23.86
CA GLU A 162 7.39 -5.44 24.14
C GLU A 162 5.88 -5.27 24.26
N GLU A 163 5.43 -4.16 24.87
CA GLU A 163 4.00 -3.83 24.97
C GLU A 163 3.39 -3.56 23.60
N ALA A 164 4.09 -2.80 22.74
CA ALA A 164 3.64 -2.51 21.38
C ALA A 164 3.48 -3.77 20.52
N LEU A 165 4.30 -4.81 20.74
CA LEU A 165 4.20 -6.09 20.04
C LEU A 165 3.01 -6.96 20.50
N LYS A 166 2.43 -6.68 21.67
CA LYS A 166 1.34 -7.47 22.26
C LYS A 166 -0.05 -6.88 21.95
N SER A 167 -0.13 -5.65 21.44
CA SER A 167 -1.37 -4.96 21.06
C SER A 167 -1.82 -5.28 19.64
#